data_AF-A0A6C0P4P4-F1
#
_entry.id   AF-A0A6C0P4P4-F1
#
_cell.length_a   1.000
_cell.length_b   1.000
_cell.length_c   1.000
_cell.angle_alpha   90.00
_cell.angle_beta   90.00
_cell.angle_gamma   90.00
#
_symmetry.space_group_name_H-M   'P 1'
#
loop_
_entity.id
_entity.type
_entity.pdbx_description
1 polymer ?
#
loop_
_entity_poly.entity_id
_entity_poly.type
_entity_poly.pdbx_seq_one_letter_code
_entity_poly.pdbx_strand_id
1 'polypeptide(L)'
;MSNRDHSTVVQSVKDFLGTDEDLSPQELYEMLYRYRLKTHPDLFKETDEKSEAEDRFKTCYKHLDNLSEYMMKERMINPRDIVVYDKDFEIVQSKQELLKSERELERYKNEIQYLQLSCSNLSDKVKTLESEIKSLKSTKVTEKTQELVASYKPTVRNYRALGITFVLSALIAVSTQIEQLSGTVFKYSPLNKSLLNSIVFVIFLLVITLYLKRFIEHKKVDTFAKAVKSQGSINGFYEYLTENAKDKEFSEFEVYQYIELKFTPNNFIKKHFHSKIIKVNEEETYEILKEIFIYSLFVKNLITYAGSENLKQKFKIKNSNSLRFDELNLDFEF
;
A
#
# COMPACT_ATOMS: atom_id res chain seq x y z
N MET A 1 61.91 7.50 33.49
CA MET A 1 61.04 6.30 33.58
C MET A 1 60.57 5.82 32.20
N SER A 2 61.44 5.82 31.15
CA SER A 2 61.04 5.49 29.76
C SER A 2 61.45 4.08 29.30
N ASN A 3 62.43 3.43 29.93
CA ASN A 3 63.00 2.17 29.40
C ASN A 3 62.20 0.88 29.70
N ARG A 4 61.12 0.92 30.49
CA ARG A 4 60.32 -0.28 30.81
C ARG A 4 59.22 -0.57 29.79
N ASP A 5 58.65 0.43 29.14
CA ASP A 5 57.63 0.20 28.09
C ASP A 5 58.26 -0.32 26.78
N HIS A 6 59.50 0.06 26.48
CA HIS A 6 60.17 -0.26 25.23
C HIS A 6 60.51 -1.75 25.06
N SER A 7 60.95 -2.44 26.13
CA SER A 7 61.22 -3.88 26.05
C SER A 7 59.94 -4.72 25.98
N THR A 8 58.80 -4.16 26.41
CA THR A 8 57.54 -4.92 26.58
C THR A 8 56.85 -5.15 25.24
N VAL A 9 56.89 -4.20 24.32
CA VAL A 9 56.26 -4.34 22.98
C VAL A 9 57.03 -5.34 22.11
N VAL A 10 58.36 -5.20 22.02
CA VAL A 10 59.22 -6.11 21.25
C VAL A 10 59.15 -7.53 21.79
N GLN A 11 59.19 -7.71 23.12
CA GLN A 11 59.05 -9.03 23.74
C GLN A 11 57.68 -9.65 23.47
N SER A 12 56.58 -8.87 23.56
CA SER A 12 55.24 -9.38 23.27
C SER A 12 55.06 -9.88 21.83
N VAL A 13 55.77 -9.25 20.88
CA VAL A 13 55.77 -9.67 19.47
C VAL A 13 56.61 -10.94 19.29
N LYS A 14 57.76 -11.03 19.95
CA LYS A 14 58.62 -12.22 19.96
C LYS A 14 57.89 -13.43 20.55
N ASP A 15 57.20 -13.25 21.66
CA ASP A 15 56.38 -14.29 22.31
C ASP A 15 55.24 -14.75 21.38
N PHE A 16 54.58 -13.81 20.68
CA PHE A 16 53.51 -14.12 19.72
C PHE A 16 54.02 -14.89 18.48
N LEU A 17 55.21 -14.54 17.99
CA LEU A 17 55.86 -15.22 16.86
C LEU A 17 56.58 -16.52 17.26
N GLY A 18 56.82 -16.74 18.56
CA GLY A 18 57.59 -17.86 19.09
C GLY A 18 59.07 -17.83 18.71
N THR A 19 59.70 -16.64 18.69
CA THR A 19 61.13 -16.48 18.36
C THR A 19 61.91 -15.82 19.48
N ASP A 20 63.06 -16.38 19.83
CA ASP A 20 64.01 -15.83 20.83
C ASP A 20 65.20 -15.11 20.16
N GLU A 21 65.21 -15.01 18.83
CA GLU A 21 66.31 -14.40 18.08
C GLU A 21 66.41 -12.89 18.35
N ASP A 22 67.64 -12.36 18.33
CA ASP A 22 67.90 -10.93 18.48
C ASP A 22 67.67 -10.21 17.15
N LEU A 23 66.40 -10.01 16.81
CA LEU A 23 65.93 -9.38 15.58
C LEU A 23 65.64 -7.88 15.78
N SER A 24 65.89 -7.10 14.74
CA SER A 24 65.50 -5.69 14.71
C SER A 24 63.97 -5.51 14.69
N PRO A 25 63.44 -4.38 15.20
CA PRO A 25 62.00 -4.08 15.13
C PRO A 25 61.42 -4.16 13.70
N GLN A 26 62.21 -3.80 12.68
CA GLN A 26 61.87 -3.87 11.26
C GLN A 26 61.70 -5.34 10.80
N GLU A 27 62.62 -6.22 11.17
CA GLU A 27 62.57 -7.64 10.83
C GLU A 27 61.38 -8.34 11.52
N LEU A 28 61.11 -7.99 12.78
CA LEU A 28 59.94 -8.47 13.50
C LEU A 28 58.63 -8.01 12.84
N TYR A 29 58.58 -6.77 12.33
CA TYR A 29 57.43 -6.26 11.59
C TYR A 29 57.21 -7.01 10.27
N GLU A 30 58.29 -7.30 9.53
CA GLU A 30 58.23 -8.09 8.31
C GLU A 30 57.73 -9.52 8.57
N MET A 31 58.21 -10.15 9.65
CA MET A 31 57.76 -11.48 10.06
C MET A 31 56.28 -11.49 10.43
N LEU A 32 55.81 -10.54 11.24
CA LEU A 32 54.40 -10.38 11.56
C LEU A 32 53.54 -10.15 10.31
N TYR A 33 54.01 -9.31 9.38
CA TYR A 33 53.28 -9.02 8.15
C TYR A 33 53.12 -10.27 7.28
N ARG A 34 54.18 -11.07 7.14
CA ARG A 34 54.12 -12.35 6.42
C ARG A 34 53.25 -13.38 7.14
N TYR A 35 53.30 -13.41 8.47
CA TYR A 35 52.44 -14.26 9.28
C TYR A 35 50.96 -13.91 9.09
N ARG A 36 50.62 -12.61 9.10
CA ARG A 36 49.26 -12.11 8.81
C ARG A 36 48.76 -12.58 7.45
N LEU A 37 49.57 -12.48 6.40
CA LEU A 37 49.18 -12.92 5.05
C LEU A 37 48.88 -14.43 5.01
N LYS A 38 49.67 -15.24 5.71
CA LYS A 38 49.48 -16.70 5.79
C LYS A 38 48.27 -17.12 6.63
N THR A 39 47.83 -16.25 7.54
CA THR A 39 46.71 -16.50 8.47
C THR A 39 45.44 -15.75 8.07
N HIS A 40 45.35 -15.25 6.83
CA HIS A 40 44.17 -14.54 6.36
C HIS A 40 42.94 -15.47 6.35
N PRO A 41 41.79 -15.10 6.96
CA PRO A 41 40.63 -15.98 7.12
C PRO A 41 40.04 -16.47 5.78
N ASP A 42 40.21 -15.71 4.70
CA ASP A 42 39.77 -16.15 3.35
C ASP A 42 40.55 -17.32 2.75
N LEU A 43 41.69 -17.71 3.34
CA LEU A 43 42.44 -18.90 2.91
C LEU A 43 41.82 -20.20 3.43
N PHE A 44 40.93 -20.12 4.41
CA PHE A 44 40.30 -21.26 5.07
C PHE A 44 38.85 -21.44 4.60
N LYS A 45 38.45 -22.69 4.34
CA LYS A 45 37.11 -23.02 3.81
C LYS A 45 36.14 -23.47 4.91
N GLU A 46 36.66 -24.12 5.95
CA GLU A 46 35.90 -24.64 7.07
C GLU A 46 35.55 -23.52 8.08
N THR A 47 34.36 -23.59 8.68
CA THR A 47 33.82 -22.49 9.50
C THR A 47 34.59 -22.28 10.81
N ASP A 48 35.00 -23.38 11.46
CA ASP A 48 35.75 -23.34 12.72
C ASP A 48 37.19 -22.85 12.50
N GLU A 49 37.86 -23.35 11.46
CA GLU A 49 39.21 -22.89 11.07
C GLU A 49 39.22 -21.42 10.68
N LYS A 50 38.16 -20.94 10.02
CA LYS A 50 38.02 -19.53 9.64
C LYS A 50 37.86 -18.62 10.86
N SER A 51 37.11 -19.05 11.87
CA SER A 51 36.99 -18.31 13.13
C SER A 51 38.32 -18.22 13.87
N GLU A 52 39.06 -19.33 13.97
CA GLU A 52 40.37 -19.35 14.62
C GLU A 52 41.41 -18.51 13.87
N ALA A 53 41.39 -18.58 12.53
CA ALA A 53 42.22 -17.73 11.68
C ALA A 53 41.88 -16.24 11.86
N GLU A 54 40.60 -15.89 11.98
CA GLU A 54 40.16 -14.51 12.18
C GLU A 54 40.65 -13.93 13.52
N ASP A 55 40.62 -14.73 14.59
CA ASP A 55 41.14 -14.31 15.91
C ASP A 55 42.66 -14.13 15.90
N ARG A 56 43.38 -15.06 15.26
CA ARG A 56 44.84 -14.94 15.07
C ARG A 56 45.19 -13.73 14.19
N PHE A 57 44.40 -13.48 13.16
CA PHE A 57 44.56 -12.33 12.27
C PHE A 57 44.35 -11.00 13.01
N LYS A 58 43.30 -10.89 13.82
CA LYS A 58 43.03 -9.71 14.69
C LYS A 58 44.16 -9.49 15.70
N THR A 59 44.65 -10.56 16.32
CA THR A 59 45.73 -10.49 17.31
C THR A 59 47.05 -10.06 16.66
N CYS A 60 47.41 -10.67 15.53
CA CYS A 60 48.58 -10.29 14.74
C CYS A 60 48.52 -8.82 14.30
N TYR A 61 47.32 -8.34 13.94
CA TYR A 61 47.10 -6.95 13.57
C TYR A 61 47.41 -5.98 14.71
N LYS A 62 46.93 -6.28 15.92
CA LYS A 62 47.22 -5.47 17.12
C LYS A 62 48.72 -5.39 17.40
N HIS A 63 49.44 -6.49 17.20
CA HIS A 63 50.89 -6.52 17.32
C HIS A 63 51.60 -5.69 16.24
N LEU A 64 51.10 -5.69 14.99
CA LEU A 64 51.62 -4.81 13.92
C LEU A 64 51.41 -3.33 14.24
N ASP A 65 50.22 -2.92 14.69
CA ASP A 65 49.93 -1.52 15.08
C ASP A 65 50.83 -1.10 16.27
N ASN A 66 50.94 -1.93 17.31
CA ASN A 66 51.77 -1.63 18.48
C ASN A 66 53.27 -1.52 18.14
N LEU A 67 53.79 -2.44 17.31
CA LEU A 67 55.21 -2.46 16.93
C LEU A 67 55.55 -1.27 16.03
N SER A 68 54.67 -0.90 15.12
CA SER A 68 54.88 0.24 14.25
C SER A 68 54.77 1.59 14.98
N GLU A 69 53.85 1.73 15.95
CA GLU A 69 53.85 2.88 16.87
C GLU A 69 55.15 2.97 17.68
N TYR A 70 55.67 1.82 18.14
CA TYR A 70 56.94 1.75 18.83
C TYR A 70 58.09 2.27 17.93
N MET A 71 58.17 1.78 16.68
CA MET A 71 59.19 2.22 15.72
C MET A 71 59.09 3.72 15.40
N MET A 72 57.88 4.27 15.29
CA MET A 72 57.67 5.71 15.12
C MET A 72 58.16 6.52 16.33
N LYS A 73 57.87 6.06 17.56
CA LYS A 73 58.29 6.73 18.81
C LYS A 73 59.82 6.67 19.00
N GLU A 74 60.44 5.53 18.70
CA GLU A 74 61.89 5.34 18.82
C GLU A 74 62.65 6.32 17.90
N ARG A 75 62.16 6.51 16.67
CA ARG A 75 62.72 7.46 15.71
C ARG A 75 62.57 8.93 16.14
N MET A 76 61.49 9.27 16.86
CA MET A 76 61.29 10.62 17.41
C MET A 76 62.23 10.93 18.60
N ILE A 77 62.62 9.90 19.37
CA ILE A 77 63.46 10.05 20.57
C ILE A 77 64.96 10.10 20.22
N ASN A 78 65.39 9.41 19.17
CA ASN A 78 66.78 9.42 18.69
C ASN A 78 66.92 10.11 17.31
N PRO A 79 66.84 11.45 17.24
CA PRO A 79 66.94 12.20 15.99
C PRO A 79 68.37 12.27 15.40
N ARG A 80 69.32 11.46 15.90
CA ARG A 80 70.76 11.61 15.59
C ARG A 80 71.17 11.16 14.19
N ASP A 81 70.31 10.46 13.47
CA ASP A 81 70.51 10.16 12.05
C ASP A 81 69.32 10.71 11.26
N ILE A 82 69.40 11.99 10.87
CA ILE A 82 68.58 12.53 9.77
C ILE A 82 69.11 11.91 8.48
N VAL A 83 68.93 10.60 8.32
CA VAL A 83 68.98 9.99 7.00
C VAL A 83 67.74 10.46 6.28
N VAL A 84 67.95 11.28 5.25
CA VAL A 84 66.89 11.91 4.45
C VAL A 84 65.95 10.86 3.82
N TYR A 85 66.40 9.60 3.74
CA TYR A 85 65.64 8.43 3.25
C TYR A 85 66.08 7.16 4.01
N ASP A 86 65.18 6.60 4.82
CA ASP A 86 65.32 5.23 5.33
C ASP A 86 64.28 4.36 4.61
N LYS A 87 64.75 3.63 3.60
CA LYS A 87 63.92 2.81 2.71
C LYS A 87 63.11 1.76 3.48
N ASP A 88 63.66 1.23 4.55
CA ASP A 88 63.01 0.17 5.33
C ASP A 88 61.86 0.74 6.16
N PHE A 89 62.03 1.97 6.68
CA PHE A 89 60.95 2.68 7.35
C PHE A 89 59.81 3.07 6.39
N GLU A 90 60.12 3.53 5.19
CA GLU A 90 59.09 3.86 4.17
C GLU A 90 58.27 2.63 3.76
N ILE A 91 58.90 1.46 3.71
CA ILE A 91 58.22 0.18 3.47
C ILE A 91 57.24 -0.12 4.61
N VAL A 92 57.66 0.06 5.87
CA VAL A 92 56.80 -0.15 7.04
C VAL A 92 55.61 0.82 7.04
N GLN A 93 55.86 2.11 6.76
CA GLN A 93 54.81 3.12 6.66
C GLN A 93 53.82 2.82 5.53
N SER A 94 54.33 2.48 4.34
CA SER A 94 53.50 2.09 3.19
C SER A 94 52.62 0.88 3.51
N LYS A 95 53.16 -0.10 4.25
CA LYS A 95 52.39 -1.26 4.72
C LYS A 95 51.32 -0.85 5.71
N GLN A 96 51.60 0.04 6.66
CA GLN A 96 50.57 0.54 7.57
C GLN A 96 49.43 1.26 6.83
N GLU A 97 49.75 2.09 5.83
CA GLU A 97 48.75 2.78 5.02
C GLU A 97 47.89 1.80 4.21
N LEU A 98 48.49 0.74 3.68
CA LEU A 98 47.76 -0.35 3.05
C LEU A 98 46.83 -1.06 4.04
N LEU A 99 47.30 -1.37 5.25
CA LEU A 99 46.50 -1.98 6.30
C LEU A 99 45.33 -1.10 6.76
N LYS A 100 45.51 0.22 6.79
CA LYS A 100 44.43 1.19 7.07
C LYS A 100 43.41 1.21 5.94
N SER A 101 43.88 1.23 4.69
CA SER A 101 43.02 1.23 3.51
C SER A 101 42.18 -0.05 3.41
N GLU A 102 42.77 -1.22 3.73
CA GLU A 102 42.05 -2.49 3.81
C GLU A 102 40.92 -2.45 4.86
N ARG A 103 41.18 -1.87 6.05
CA ARG A 103 40.15 -1.68 7.10
C ARG A 103 39.00 -0.79 6.62
N GLU A 104 39.32 0.31 5.95
CA GLU A 104 38.29 1.22 5.43
C GLU A 104 37.46 0.54 4.34
N LEU A 105 38.10 -0.23 3.45
CA LEU A 105 37.42 -0.98 2.40
C LEU A 105 36.46 -2.02 2.99
N GLU A 106 36.88 -2.74 4.01
CA GLU A 106 36.03 -3.72 4.71
C GLU A 106 34.86 -3.03 5.44
N ARG A 107 35.11 -1.88 6.08
CA ARG A 107 34.06 -1.06 6.69
C ARG A 107 33.03 -0.62 5.65
N TYR A 108 33.47 -0.11 4.50
CA TYR A 108 32.56 0.34 3.43
C TYR A 108 31.79 -0.82 2.80
N LYS A 109 32.39 -2.00 2.64
CA LYS A 109 31.67 -3.20 2.18
C LYS A 109 30.52 -3.56 3.12
N ASN A 110 30.80 -3.60 4.43
CA ASN A 110 29.79 -3.90 5.44
C ASN A 110 28.67 -2.84 5.46
N GLU A 111 29.01 -1.56 5.29
CA GLU A 111 28.04 -0.47 5.20
C GLU A 111 27.16 -0.59 3.94
N ILE A 112 27.74 -0.90 2.78
CA ILE A 112 27.00 -1.14 1.54
C ILE A 112 26.03 -2.31 1.71
N GLN A 113 26.48 -3.41 2.30
CA GLN A 113 25.63 -4.59 2.53
C GLN A 113 24.47 -4.26 3.47
N TYR A 114 24.73 -3.51 4.54
CA TYR A 114 23.70 -3.03 5.47
C TYR A 114 22.67 -2.13 4.76
N LEU A 115 23.14 -1.17 3.96
CA LEU A 115 22.27 -0.27 3.19
C LEU A 115 21.43 -1.03 2.17
N GLN A 116 22.00 -2.02 1.47
CA GLN A 116 21.27 -2.87 0.54
C GLN A 116 20.14 -3.64 1.24
N LEU A 117 20.43 -4.24 2.39
CA LEU A 117 19.43 -4.95 3.19
C LEU A 117 18.32 -4.01 3.68
N SER A 118 18.69 -2.82 4.14
CA SER A 118 17.74 -1.78 4.56
C SER A 118 16.83 -1.32 3.40
N CYS A 119 17.41 -1.08 2.22
CA CYS A 119 16.67 -0.75 1.01
C CYS A 119 15.69 -1.85 0.60
N SER A 120 16.11 -3.13 0.67
CA SER A 120 15.22 -4.26 0.39
C SER A 120 14.04 -4.30 1.37
N ASN A 121 14.31 -4.17 2.67
CA ASN A 121 13.27 -4.16 3.70
C ASN A 121 12.29 -2.98 3.53
N LEU A 122 12.80 -1.80 3.16
CA LEU A 122 11.96 -0.64 2.86
C LEU A 122 11.10 -0.87 1.62
N SER A 123 11.66 -1.48 0.56
CA SER A 123 10.92 -1.82 -0.65
C SER A 123 9.75 -2.77 -0.36
N ASP A 124 9.98 -3.80 0.46
CA ASP A 124 8.93 -4.76 0.82
C ASP A 124 7.85 -4.14 1.71
N LYS A 125 8.22 -3.24 2.63
CA LYS A 125 7.25 -2.43 3.39
C LYS A 125 6.39 -1.55 2.49
N VAL A 126 6.99 -0.90 1.49
CA VAL A 126 6.25 -0.07 0.51
C VAL A 126 5.24 -0.92 -0.25
N LYS A 127 5.65 -2.08 -0.78
CA LYS A 127 4.73 -3.00 -1.48
C LYS A 127 3.58 -3.46 -0.60
N THR A 128 3.87 -3.77 0.68
CA THR A 128 2.86 -4.19 1.65
C THR A 128 1.84 -3.07 1.89
N LEU A 129 2.30 -1.86 2.18
CA LEU A 129 1.44 -0.69 2.39
C LEU A 129 0.61 -0.34 1.14
N GLU A 130 1.18 -0.44 -0.06
CA GLU A 130 0.45 -0.24 -1.31
C GLU A 130 -0.70 -1.26 -1.47
N SER A 131 -0.45 -2.52 -1.12
CA SER A 131 -1.47 -3.57 -1.15
C SER A 131 -2.59 -3.33 -0.12
N GLU A 132 -2.24 -2.91 1.09
CA GLU A 132 -3.20 -2.54 2.14
C GLU A 132 -4.06 -1.36 1.70
N ILE A 133 -3.45 -0.28 1.19
CA ILE A 133 -4.17 0.89 0.67
C ILE A 133 -5.14 0.48 -0.45
N LYS A 134 -4.72 -0.40 -1.36
CA LYS A 134 -5.59 -0.90 -2.45
C LYS A 134 -6.79 -1.66 -1.88
N SER A 135 -6.56 -2.53 -0.89
CA SER A 135 -7.60 -3.31 -0.23
C SER A 135 -8.59 -2.45 0.58
N LEU A 136 -8.10 -1.43 1.29
CA LEU A 136 -8.94 -0.50 2.03
C LEU A 136 -9.82 0.32 1.09
N LYS A 137 -9.26 0.77 -0.05
CA LYS A 137 -10.02 1.49 -1.07
C LYS A 137 -11.10 0.61 -1.69
N SER A 138 -10.80 -0.64 -2.04
CA SER A 138 -11.82 -1.56 -2.60
C SER A 138 -12.90 -1.89 -1.58
N THR A 139 -12.52 -2.13 -0.33
CA THR A 139 -13.45 -2.37 0.78
C THR A 139 -14.40 -1.17 0.95
N LYS A 140 -13.86 0.06 0.94
CA LYS A 140 -14.68 1.27 1.04
C LYS A 140 -15.65 1.44 -0.13
N VAL A 141 -15.25 1.10 -1.37
CA VAL A 141 -16.18 1.04 -2.51
C VAL A 141 -17.32 0.06 -2.24
N THR A 142 -16.99 -1.14 -1.72
CA THR A 142 -18.01 -2.16 -1.43
C THR A 142 -18.93 -1.76 -0.28
N GLU A 143 -18.39 -1.20 0.80
CA GLU A 143 -19.16 -0.70 1.95
C GLU A 143 -20.12 0.40 1.52
N LYS A 144 -19.65 1.41 0.79
CA LYS A 144 -20.51 2.50 0.29
C LYS A 144 -21.55 2.01 -0.71
N THR A 145 -21.19 1.05 -1.57
CA THR A 145 -22.17 0.40 -2.45
C THR A 145 -23.23 -0.33 -1.63
N GLN A 146 -22.83 -1.07 -0.58
CA GLN A 146 -23.75 -1.82 0.27
C GLN A 146 -24.63 -0.91 1.13
N GLU A 147 -24.08 0.17 1.67
CA GLU A 147 -24.81 1.20 2.42
C GLU A 147 -25.91 1.80 1.54
N LEU A 148 -25.55 2.23 0.32
CA LEU A 148 -26.50 2.76 -0.65
C LEU A 148 -27.55 1.72 -1.06
N VAL A 149 -27.15 0.48 -1.33
CA VAL A 149 -28.13 -0.57 -1.71
C VAL A 149 -29.03 -0.92 -0.52
N ALA A 150 -28.49 -0.95 0.70
CA ALA A 150 -29.22 -1.31 1.91
C ALA A 150 -30.26 -0.26 2.31
N SER A 151 -29.98 1.04 2.14
CA SER A 151 -30.97 2.11 2.43
C SER A 151 -32.21 2.01 1.54
N TYR A 152 -32.07 1.47 0.33
CA TYR A 152 -33.18 1.22 -0.60
C TYR A 152 -33.65 -0.24 -0.61
N LYS A 153 -33.01 -1.13 0.16
CA LYS A 153 -33.38 -2.54 0.21
C LYS A 153 -34.69 -2.68 0.97
N PRO A 154 -35.74 -3.30 0.39
CA PRO A 154 -36.92 -3.65 1.18
C PRO A 154 -36.50 -4.58 2.32
N THR A 155 -37.07 -4.40 3.51
CA THR A 155 -36.74 -5.17 4.72
C THR A 155 -37.19 -6.62 4.53
N VAL A 156 -36.33 -7.46 3.91
CA VAL A 156 -36.64 -8.87 3.62
C VAL A 156 -35.64 -9.79 4.28
N ARG A 157 -35.89 -10.15 5.55
CA ARG A 157 -35.13 -11.22 6.22
C ARG A 157 -35.53 -12.63 5.74
N ASN A 158 -36.68 -12.81 5.07
CA ASN A 158 -37.21 -14.14 4.74
C ASN A 158 -37.61 -14.43 3.26
N TYR A 159 -37.34 -13.56 2.28
CA TYR A 159 -37.98 -13.69 0.95
C TYR A 159 -37.12 -14.29 -0.17
N ARG A 160 -35.89 -14.75 0.10
CA ARG A 160 -35.05 -15.36 -0.95
C ARG A 160 -35.53 -16.74 -1.42
N ALA A 161 -36.50 -17.37 -0.75
CA ALA A 161 -37.04 -18.69 -1.11
C ALA A 161 -38.51 -18.68 -1.59
N LEU A 162 -39.18 -17.53 -1.63
CA LEU A 162 -40.62 -17.45 -1.90
C LEU A 162 -40.87 -16.55 -3.11
N GLY A 163 -40.63 -17.12 -4.29
CA GLY A 163 -40.83 -16.48 -5.59
C GLY A 163 -42.29 -16.16 -5.90
N ILE A 164 -42.54 -15.79 -7.16
CA ILE A 164 -43.84 -15.39 -7.74
C ILE A 164 -45.02 -16.28 -7.28
N THR A 165 -44.79 -17.55 -6.98
CA THR A 165 -45.77 -18.49 -6.41
C THR A 165 -46.29 -18.09 -5.03
N PHE A 166 -45.49 -17.49 -4.14
CA PHE A 166 -45.98 -16.94 -2.87
C PHE A 166 -46.80 -15.68 -3.09
N VAL A 167 -46.42 -14.82 -4.04
CA VAL A 167 -47.23 -13.64 -4.39
C VAL A 167 -48.57 -14.07 -5.00
N LEU A 168 -48.58 -15.08 -5.89
CA LEU A 168 -49.81 -15.66 -6.42
C LEU A 168 -50.64 -16.38 -5.34
N SER A 169 -50.00 -17.12 -4.44
CA SER A 169 -50.69 -17.83 -3.36
C SER A 169 -51.24 -16.85 -2.32
N ALA A 170 -50.50 -15.77 -2.02
CA ALA A 170 -50.97 -14.67 -1.20
C ALA A 170 -52.10 -13.90 -1.88
N LEU A 171 -52.04 -13.69 -3.20
CA LEU A 171 -53.13 -13.13 -4.02
C LEU A 171 -54.41 -13.97 -3.92
N ILE A 172 -54.27 -15.29 -4.09
CA ILE A 172 -55.38 -16.25 -3.98
C ILE A 172 -55.90 -16.26 -2.54
N ALA A 173 -55.02 -16.37 -1.54
CA ALA A 173 -55.38 -16.40 -0.12
C ALA A 173 -56.08 -15.11 0.33
N VAL A 174 -55.57 -13.94 -0.09
CA VAL A 174 -56.20 -12.64 0.15
C VAL A 174 -57.54 -12.57 -0.56
N SER A 175 -57.66 -13.04 -1.81
CA SER A 175 -58.95 -13.07 -2.52
C SER A 175 -59.98 -13.94 -1.79
N THR A 176 -59.59 -15.13 -1.33
CA THR A 176 -60.48 -16.01 -0.53
C THR A 176 -60.82 -15.43 0.84
N GLN A 177 -59.87 -14.76 1.50
CA GLN A 177 -60.15 -14.08 2.77
C GLN A 177 -60.99 -12.83 2.58
N ILE A 178 -60.89 -12.12 1.46
CA ILE A 178 -61.77 -11.00 1.10
C ILE A 178 -63.20 -11.50 0.92
N GLU A 179 -63.40 -12.67 0.30
CA GLU A 179 -64.74 -13.25 0.21
C GLU A 179 -65.31 -13.58 1.60
N GLN A 180 -64.51 -14.19 2.49
CA GLN A 180 -64.89 -14.53 3.86
C GLN A 180 -65.10 -13.29 4.76
N LEU A 181 -64.22 -12.30 4.66
CA LEU A 181 -64.32 -11.01 5.34
C LEU A 181 -65.50 -10.20 4.79
N SER A 182 -65.78 -10.24 3.49
CA SER A 182 -66.96 -9.56 2.92
C SER A 182 -68.23 -10.13 3.53
N GLY A 183 -68.32 -11.45 3.75
CA GLY A 183 -69.46 -12.08 4.40
C GLY A 183 -69.62 -11.70 5.87
N THR A 184 -68.51 -11.48 6.58
CA THR A 184 -68.51 -11.12 8.01
C THR A 184 -68.72 -9.62 8.22
N VAL A 185 -68.07 -8.78 7.42
CA VAL A 185 -68.17 -7.31 7.49
C VAL A 185 -69.51 -6.83 6.94
N PHE A 186 -70.12 -7.51 5.96
CA PHE A 186 -71.47 -7.20 5.49
C PHE A 186 -72.54 -7.37 6.58
N LYS A 187 -72.33 -8.26 7.57
CA LYS A 187 -73.25 -8.37 8.72
C LYS A 187 -73.25 -7.14 9.63
N TYR A 188 -72.19 -6.32 9.61
CA TYR A 188 -72.01 -5.18 10.50
C TYR A 188 -71.81 -3.85 9.77
N SER A 189 -71.78 -3.86 8.44
CA SER A 189 -71.54 -2.69 7.61
C SER A 189 -72.80 -2.32 6.82
N PRO A 190 -73.25 -1.06 6.86
CA PRO A 190 -74.37 -0.58 6.06
C PRO A 190 -74.00 -0.40 4.57
N LEU A 191 -72.80 -0.81 4.15
CA LEU A 191 -72.31 -0.64 2.78
C LEU A 191 -72.68 -1.82 1.88
N ASN A 192 -73.03 -1.50 0.64
CA ASN A 192 -73.27 -2.51 -0.39
C ASN A 192 -72.02 -3.39 -0.60
N LYS A 193 -72.22 -4.70 -0.74
CA LYS A 193 -71.17 -5.71 -0.95
C LYS A 193 -70.20 -5.35 -2.08
N SER A 194 -70.72 -4.76 -3.16
CA SER A 194 -69.94 -4.29 -4.30
C SER A 194 -68.95 -3.16 -3.93
N LEU A 195 -69.39 -2.19 -3.10
CA LEU A 195 -68.54 -1.09 -2.63
C LEU A 195 -67.43 -1.61 -1.71
N LEU A 196 -67.76 -2.55 -0.82
CA LEU A 196 -66.78 -3.12 0.09
C LEU A 196 -65.69 -3.91 -0.65
N ASN A 197 -66.08 -4.75 -1.61
CA ASN A 197 -65.13 -5.47 -2.47
C ASN A 197 -64.24 -4.49 -3.27
N SER A 198 -64.82 -3.38 -3.75
CA SER A 198 -64.09 -2.35 -4.48
C SER A 198 -63.04 -1.67 -3.59
N ILE A 199 -63.39 -1.33 -2.34
CA ILE A 199 -62.47 -0.73 -1.37
C ILE A 199 -61.29 -1.67 -1.07
N VAL A 200 -61.56 -2.95 -0.79
CA VAL A 200 -60.48 -3.88 -0.46
C VAL A 200 -59.58 -4.14 -1.67
N PHE A 201 -60.15 -4.21 -2.87
CA PHE A 201 -59.37 -4.29 -4.11
C PHE A 201 -58.47 -3.06 -4.33
N VAL A 202 -58.98 -1.86 -4.04
CA VAL A 202 -58.18 -0.61 -4.11
C VAL A 202 -57.04 -0.62 -3.09
N ILE A 203 -57.29 -1.03 -1.83
CA ILE A 203 -56.24 -1.16 -0.81
C ILE A 203 -55.19 -2.18 -1.26
N PHE A 204 -55.62 -3.29 -1.83
CA PHE A 204 -54.73 -4.33 -2.34
C PHE A 204 -53.84 -3.82 -3.48
N LEU A 205 -54.41 -3.13 -4.47
CA LEU A 205 -53.65 -2.46 -5.53
C LEU A 205 -52.68 -1.41 -4.97
N LEU A 206 -53.05 -0.69 -3.92
CA LEU A 206 -52.18 0.28 -3.24
C LEU A 206 -50.95 -0.43 -2.62
N VAL A 207 -51.16 -1.56 -1.94
CA VAL A 207 -50.05 -2.35 -1.36
C VAL A 207 -49.11 -2.87 -2.45
N ILE A 208 -49.65 -3.41 -3.56
CA ILE A 208 -48.83 -3.86 -4.69
C ILE A 208 -48.04 -2.70 -5.29
N THR A 209 -48.68 -1.56 -5.52
CA THR A 209 -48.02 -0.41 -6.17
C THR A 209 -46.90 0.16 -5.29
N LEU A 210 -47.08 0.21 -3.96
CA LEU A 210 -46.02 0.59 -3.02
C LEU A 210 -44.84 -0.40 -3.04
N TYR A 211 -45.12 -1.70 -3.08
CA TYR A 211 -44.08 -2.72 -3.17
C TYR A 211 -43.32 -2.65 -4.49
N LEU A 212 -44.04 -2.56 -5.61
CA LEU A 212 -43.47 -2.46 -6.95
C LEU A 212 -42.62 -1.19 -7.07
N LYS A 213 -43.08 -0.06 -6.51
CA LYS A 213 -42.30 1.17 -6.41
C LYS A 213 -40.95 0.94 -5.73
N ARG A 214 -40.94 0.36 -4.52
CA ARG A 214 -39.69 0.08 -3.78
C ARG A 214 -38.76 -0.87 -4.53
N PHE A 215 -39.32 -1.89 -5.19
CA PHE A 215 -38.54 -2.82 -6.00
C PHE A 215 -37.87 -2.13 -7.20
N ILE A 216 -38.60 -1.26 -7.89
CA ILE A 216 -38.06 -0.46 -8.99
C ILE A 216 -36.98 0.50 -8.48
N GLU A 217 -37.20 1.17 -7.35
CA GLU A 217 -36.22 2.06 -6.71
C GLU A 217 -34.91 1.32 -6.43
N HIS A 218 -34.98 0.18 -5.74
CA HIS A 218 -33.82 -0.67 -5.45
C HIS A 218 -33.07 -1.12 -6.72
N LYS A 219 -33.78 -1.64 -7.73
CA LYS A 219 -33.16 -2.10 -8.98
C LYS A 219 -32.49 -0.95 -9.73
N LYS A 220 -33.09 0.24 -9.70
CA LYS A 220 -32.54 1.44 -10.33
C LYS A 220 -31.27 1.91 -9.64
N VAL A 221 -31.25 1.97 -8.30
CA VAL A 221 -30.07 2.33 -7.50
C VAL A 221 -28.92 1.35 -7.72
N ASP A 222 -29.19 0.03 -7.72
CA ASP A 222 -28.17 -0.98 -8.01
C ASP A 222 -27.57 -0.80 -9.42
N THR A 223 -28.42 -0.51 -10.39
CA THR A 223 -27.99 -0.21 -11.77
C THR A 223 -27.13 1.05 -11.82
N PHE A 224 -27.50 2.11 -11.10
CA PHE A 224 -26.72 3.35 -11.02
C PHE A 224 -25.36 3.12 -10.36
N ALA A 225 -25.31 2.42 -9.23
CA ALA A 225 -24.06 2.10 -8.57
C ALA A 225 -23.12 1.31 -9.49
N LYS A 226 -23.64 0.32 -10.24
CA LYS A 226 -22.86 -0.42 -11.25
C LYS A 226 -22.42 0.46 -12.41
N ALA A 227 -23.33 1.28 -12.94
CA ALA A 227 -23.06 2.15 -14.09
C ALA A 227 -22.00 3.21 -13.77
N VAL A 228 -22.03 3.80 -12.57
CA VAL A 228 -21.04 4.79 -12.12
C VAL A 228 -19.62 4.19 -12.13
N LYS A 229 -19.46 2.93 -11.72
CA LYS A 229 -18.16 2.23 -11.72
C LYS A 229 -17.68 1.78 -13.11
N SER A 230 -18.55 1.83 -14.12
CA SER A 230 -18.27 1.31 -15.46
C SER A 230 -17.24 2.14 -16.21
N GLN A 231 -16.52 1.49 -17.13
CA GLN A 231 -15.53 2.18 -17.96
C GLN A 231 -16.14 3.29 -18.81
N GLY A 232 -17.34 3.08 -19.35
CA GLY A 232 -18.06 4.11 -20.10
C GLY A 232 -18.39 5.36 -19.26
N SER A 233 -18.55 5.20 -17.94
CA SER A 233 -18.73 6.35 -17.04
C SER A 233 -17.45 7.08 -16.70
N ILE A 234 -16.35 6.37 -16.65
CA ILE A 234 -15.04 6.98 -16.46
C ILE A 234 -14.66 7.77 -17.72
N ASN A 235 -14.84 7.20 -18.91
CA ASN A 235 -14.53 7.86 -20.17
C ASN A 235 -15.38 9.11 -20.38
N GLY A 236 -16.71 9.00 -20.18
CA GLY A 236 -17.59 10.16 -20.30
C GLY A 236 -17.30 11.25 -19.27
N PHE A 237 -16.74 10.91 -18.10
CA PHE A 237 -16.29 11.90 -17.12
C PHE A 237 -15.04 12.64 -17.61
N TYR A 238 -14.09 11.94 -18.23
CA TYR A 238 -12.92 12.59 -18.83
C TYR A 238 -13.28 13.53 -19.98
N GLU A 239 -14.24 13.14 -20.83
CA GLU A 239 -14.81 14.01 -21.86
C GLU A 239 -15.43 15.26 -21.23
N TYR A 240 -16.27 15.06 -20.20
CA TYR A 240 -16.86 16.16 -19.43
C TYR A 240 -15.81 17.10 -18.83
N LEU A 241 -14.73 16.57 -18.24
CA LEU A 241 -13.65 17.38 -17.71
C LEU A 241 -12.87 18.11 -18.81
N THR A 242 -12.67 17.51 -19.97
CA THR A 242 -11.98 18.17 -21.09
C THR A 242 -12.78 19.37 -21.61
N GLU A 243 -14.10 19.30 -21.55
CA GLU A 243 -15.00 20.37 -21.98
C GLU A 243 -15.16 21.47 -20.91
N ASN A 244 -15.14 21.12 -19.62
CA ASN A 244 -15.52 22.02 -18.52
C ASN A 244 -14.37 22.42 -17.59
N ALA A 245 -13.28 21.66 -17.52
CA ALA A 245 -12.10 21.93 -16.70
C ALA A 245 -10.87 22.17 -17.57
N LYS A 246 -10.17 23.29 -17.36
CA LYS A 246 -9.00 23.68 -18.17
C LYS A 246 -7.72 22.90 -17.80
N ASP A 247 -7.72 22.23 -16.65
CA ASP A 247 -6.56 21.57 -16.08
C ASP A 247 -6.81 20.08 -15.81
N LYS A 248 -5.74 19.30 -15.58
CA LYS A 248 -5.82 17.88 -15.17
C LYS A 248 -6.31 17.70 -13.72
N GLU A 249 -6.95 18.70 -13.16
CA GLU A 249 -7.42 18.72 -11.78
C GLU A 249 -8.93 18.96 -11.75
N PHE A 250 -9.60 18.28 -10.83
CA PHE A 250 -11.04 18.40 -10.64
C PHE A 250 -11.37 18.29 -9.15
N SER A 251 -12.53 18.78 -8.77
CA SER A 251 -13.08 18.81 -7.43
C SER A 251 -14.20 17.77 -7.27
N GLU A 252 -14.56 17.46 -6.03
CA GLU A 252 -15.76 16.66 -5.73
C GLU A 252 -17.03 17.21 -6.38
N PHE A 253 -17.11 18.54 -6.53
CA PHE A 253 -18.28 19.19 -7.09
C PHE A 253 -18.45 18.89 -8.58
N GLU A 254 -17.37 18.84 -9.36
CA GLU A 254 -17.43 18.48 -10.77
C GLU A 254 -17.82 17.00 -10.97
N VAL A 255 -17.39 16.12 -10.06
CA VAL A 255 -17.87 14.73 -10.03
C VAL A 255 -19.37 14.67 -9.75
N TYR A 256 -19.82 15.42 -8.74
CA TYR A 256 -21.25 15.50 -8.41
C TYR A 256 -22.07 15.97 -9.60
N GLN A 257 -21.66 17.07 -10.25
CA GLN A 257 -22.33 17.62 -11.42
C GLN A 257 -22.38 16.63 -12.58
N TYR A 258 -21.28 15.93 -12.86
CA TYR A 258 -21.26 14.89 -13.88
C TYR A 258 -22.27 13.78 -13.60
N ILE A 259 -22.30 13.26 -12.36
CA ILE A 259 -23.23 12.20 -11.97
C ILE A 259 -24.67 12.70 -12.05
N GLU A 260 -24.95 13.91 -11.56
CA GLU A 260 -26.27 14.51 -11.64
C GLU A 260 -26.73 14.63 -13.10
N LEU A 261 -25.90 15.18 -13.99
CA LEU A 261 -26.20 15.32 -15.41
C LEU A 261 -26.45 13.97 -16.10
N LYS A 262 -25.63 12.96 -15.76
CA LYS A 262 -25.71 11.64 -16.40
C LYS A 262 -26.92 10.82 -15.98
N PHE A 263 -27.30 10.89 -14.71
CA PHE A 263 -28.34 10.04 -14.13
C PHE A 263 -29.69 10.74 -13.96
N THR A 264 -29.74 12.06 -14.17
CA THR A 264 -31.00 12.81 -14.26
C THR A 264 -31.69 12.56 -15.61
N PRO A 265 -33.00 12.24 -15.63
CA PRO A 265 -33.72 12.03 -16.87
C PRO A 265 -33.84 13.34 -17.68
N ASN A 266 -33.40 13.33 -18.93
CA ASN A 266 -33.53 14.48 -19.84
C ASN A 266 -34.98 14.79 -20.27
N ASN A 267 -35.88 13.80 -20.25
CA ASN A 267 -37.26 14.00 -20.71
C ASN A 267 -38.15 14.52 -19.59
N PHE A 268 -38.92 15.59 -19.85
CA PHE A 268 -39.82 16.23 -18.86
C PHE A 268 -40.78 15.25 -18.17
N ILE A 269 -41.41 14.35 -18.94
CA ILE A 269 -42.34 13.34 -18.41
C ILE A 269 -41.60 12.35 -17.47
N LYS A 270 -40.42 11.90 -17.87
CA LYS A 270 -39.59 11.00 -17.06
C LYS A 270 -39.07 11.72 -15.81
N LYS A 271 -38.71 13.00 -15.92
CA LYS A 271 -38.28 13.84 -14.81
C LYS A 271 -39.40 14.00 -13.78
N HIS A 272 -40.63 14.28 -14.22
CA HIS A 272 -41.80 14.41 -13.33
C HIS A 272 -42.20 13.09 -12.68
N PHE A 273 -42.17 11.99 -13.44
CA PHE A 273 -42.45 10.65 -12.91
C PHE A 273 -41.39 10.24 -11.87
N HIS A 274 -40.10 10.45 -12.18
CA HIS A 274 -39.03 10.15 -11.23
C HIS A 274 -39.09 11.05 -10.00
N SER A 275 -39.18 12.37 -10.14
CA SER A 275 -39.16 13.28 -8.98
C SER A 275 -40.32 13.07 -7.99
N LYS A 276 -41.51 12.69 -8.47
CA LYS A 276 -42.68 12.49 -7.60
C LYS A 276 -42.89 11.04 -7.15
N ILE A 277 -42.56 10.06 -7.99
CA ILE A 277 -42.95 8.66 -7.75
C ILE A 277 -41.75 7.80 -7.34
N ILE A 278 -40.53 8.08 -7.82
CA ILE A 278 -39.33 7.24 -7.59
C ILE A 278 -38.23 8.10 -6.98
N LYS A 279 -38.08 8.08 -5.66
CA LYS A 279 -37.17 8.94 -4.88
C LYS A 279 -35.71 8.49 -4.94
N VAL A 280 -35.19 8.31 -6.15
CA VAL A 280 -33.82 7.82 -6.43
C VAL A 280 -32.91 8.96 -6.90
N ASN A 281 -33.48 10.13 -7.18
CA ASN A 281 -32.75 11.30 -7.67
C ASN A 281 -32.68 12.39 -6.58
N GLU A 282 -32.56 11.97 -5.32
CA GLU A 282 -32.37 12.88 -4.18
C GLU A 282 -30.88 13.20 -4.04
N GLU A 283 -30.57 14.38 -3.50
CA GLU A 283 -29.20 14.88 -3.29
C GLU A 283 -28.30 13.85 -2.56
N GLU A 284 -28.86 13.18 -1.54
CA GLU A 284 -28.18 12.12 -0.79
C GLU A 284 -27.74 10.94 -1.67
N THR A 285 -28.54 10.56 -2.66
CA THR A 285 -28.15 9.50 -3.60
C THR A 285 -26.96 9.91 -4.45
N TYR A 286 -26.95 11.16 -4.94
CA TYR A 286 -25.87 11.67 -5.78
C TYR A 286 -24.57 11.86 -4.98
N GLU A 287 -24.67 12.31 -3.73
CA GLU A 287 -23.52 12.39 -2.82
C GLU A 287 -22.86 11.02 -2.59
N ILE A 288 -23.65 9.96 -2.36
CA ILE A 288 -23.10 8.62 -2.18
C ILE A 288 -22.55 8.06 -3.50
N LEU A 289 -23.22 8.30 -4.64
CA LEU A 289 -22.71 7.89 -5.95
C LEU A 289 -21.40 8.61 -6.30
N LYS A 290 -21.26 9.89 -5.93
CA LYS A 290 -20.02 10.66 -6.05
C LYS A 290 -18.89 10.00 -5.29
N GLU A 291 -19.12 9.62 -4.03
CA GLU A 291 -18.11 8.88 -3.25
C GLU A 291 -17.73 7.55 -3.93
N ILE A 292 -18.72 6.75 -4.33
CA ILE A 292 -18.49 5.47 -5.04
C ILE A 292 -17.63 5.70 -6.30
N PHE A 293 -17.92 6.74 -7.07
CA PHE A 293 -17.17 7.08 -8.28
C PHE A 293 -15.73 7.44 -7.97
N ILE A 294 -15.50 8.38 -7.03
CA ILE A 294 -14.16 8.83 -6.64
C ILE A 294 -13.32 7.65 -6.13
N TYR A 295 -13.87 6.82 -5.25
CA TYR A 295 -13.15 5.63 -4.78
C TYR A 295 -12.88 4.63 -5.91
N SER A 296 -13.80 4.47 -6.87
CA SER A 296 -13.57 3.61 -8.04
C SER A 296 -12.40 4.11 -8.90
N LEU A 297 -12.26 5.43 -9.08
CA LEU A 297 -11.13 6.04 -9.78
C LEU A 297 -9.82 5.82 -9.01
N PHE A 298 -9.84 5.93 -7.68
CA PHE A 298 -8.68 5.63 -6.84
C PHE A 298 -8.25 4.16 -6.91
N VAL A 299 -9.20 3.21 -6.92
CA VAL A 299 -8.93 1.77 -7.05
C VAL A 299 -8.31 1.46 -8.40
N LYS A 300 -8.80 2.10 -9.47
CA LYS A 300 -8.24 1.98 -10.83
C LYS A 300 -6.94 2.78 -11.03
N ASN A 301 -6.42 3.43 -9.98
CA ASN A 301 -5.20 4.23 -10.02
C ASN A 301 -5.24 5.36 -11.08
N LEU A 302 -6.42 5.90 -11.35
CA LEU A 302 -6.65 6.92 -12.37
C LEU A 302 -6.44 8.34 -11.85
N ILE A 303 -6.52 8.52 -10.53
CA ILE A 303 -6.46 9.83 -9.87
C ILE A 303 -5.55 9.79 -8.62
N THR A 304 -5.07 10.97 -8.24
CA THR A 304 -4.37 11.24 -6.97
C THR A 304 -5.04 12.38 -6.24
N TYR A 305 -4.90 12.39 -4.91
CA TYR A 305 -5.27 13.55 -4.12
C TYR A 305 -4.36 14.73 -4.46
N ALA A 306 -4.95 15.89 -4.77
CA ALA A 306 -4.22 17.12 -5.11
C ALA A 306 -4.24 18.14 -3.96
N GLY A 307 -5.21 18.02 -3.04
CA GLY A 307 -5.37 18.94 -1.92
C GLY A 307 -6.83 19.20 -1.61
N SER A 308 -7.10 20.28 -0.89
CA SER A 308 -8.45 20.76 -0.59
C SER A 308 -8.54 22.26 -0.84
N GLU A 309 -9.62 22.71 -1.47
CA GLU A 309 -9.95 24.13 -1.61
C GLU A 309 -11.39 24.37 -1.12
N ASN A 310 -11.60 25.35 -0.25
CA ASN A 310 -12.92 25.65 0.34
C ASN A 310 -13.62 24.42 0.93
N LEU A 311 -12.88 23.59 1.68
CA LEU A 311 -13.34 22.32 2.28
C LEU A 311 -13.76 21.24 1.27
N LYS A 312 -13.61 21.47 -0.03
CA LYS A 312 -13.84 20.47 -1.08
C LYS A 312 -12.53 19.80 -1.46
N GLN A 313 -12.54 18.48 -1.56
CA GLN A 313 -11.36 17.75 -2.01
C GLN A 313 -11.13 18.00 -3.50
N LYS A 314 -9.85 18.15 -3.86
CA LYS A 314 -9.36 18.22 -5.23
C LYS A 314 -8.54 16.98 -5.56
N PHE A 315 -8.67 16.56 -6.80
CA PHE A 315 -8.03 15.39 -7.36
C PHE A 315 -7.33 15.77 -8.64
N LYS A 316 -6.23 15.07 -8.93
CA LYS A 316 -5.45 15.20 -10.14
C LYS A 316 -5.49 13.90 -10.91
N ILE A 317 -5.68 14.01 -12.22
CA ILE A 317 -5.65 12.87 -13.13
C ILE A 317 -4.19 12.43 -13.30
N LYS A 318 -3.89 11.14 -13.09
CA LYS A 318 -2.56 10.59 -13.36
C LYS A 318 -2.32 10.60 -14.87
N ASN A 319 -1.16 11.12 -15.28
CA ASN A 319 -0.82 11.42 -16.68
C ASN A 319 -0.95 10.19 -17.60
N SER A 320 -1.67 10.35 -18.71
CA SER A 320 -2.25 9.34 -19.59
C SER A 320 -1.33 8.86 -20.73
N ASN A 321 -0.07 8.53 -20.47
CA ASN A 321 0.75 7.88 -21.51
C ASN A 321 0.47 6.38 -21.66
N SER A 322 -0.39 5.80 -20.80
CA SER A 322 -0.82 4.39 -20.87
C SER A 322 -2.30 4.22 -21.24
N LEU A 323 -3.00 5.28 -21.64
CA LEU A 323 -4.40 5.21 -22.05
C LEU A 323 -4.56 4.87 -23.53
N ARG A 324 -3.78 3.89 -24.04
CA ARG A 324 -4.26 3.06 -25.15
C ARG A 324 -5.23 2.06 -24.55
N PHE A 325 -6.49 2.47 -24.47
CA PHE A 325 -7.58 1.76 -23.82
C PHE A 325 -8.02 0.47 -24.53
N ASP A 326 -7.41 0.13 -25.67
CA ASP A 326 -7.70 -1.10 -26.42
C ASP A 326 -7.12 -2.36 -25.73
N GLU A 327 -6.26 -2.21 -24.71
CA GLU A 327 -5.59 -3.34 -24.04
C GLU A 327 -6.17 -3.69 -22.65
N LEU A 328 -7.18 -2.95 -22.16
CA LEU A 328 -7.86 -3.24 -20.88
C LEU A 328 -9.20 -3.98 -21.07
N ASN A 329 -9.21 -4.98 -21.96
CA ASN A 329 -10.13 -6.12 -21.83
C ASN A 329 -9.61 -7.04 -20.72
N LEU A 330 -9.71 -6.59 -19.48
CA LEU A 330 -9.76 -7.52 -18.35
C LEU A 330 -11.22 -7.73 -18.06
N ASP A 331 -11.72 -8.88 -18.53
CA ASP A 331 -12.97 -9.47 -18.07
C ASP A 331 -12.95 -9.54 -16.54
N PHE A 332 -13.52 -8.52 -15.92
CA PHE A 332 -14.00 -8.62 -14.55
C PHE A 332 -15.45 -9.08 -14.64
N GLU A 333 -15.61 -10.40 -14.68
CA GLU A 333 -16.87 -11.02 -14.27
C GLU A 333 -17.19 -10.54 -12.84
N PHE A 334 -18.31 -9.84 -12.70
CA PHE A 334 -18.92 -9.47 -11.43
C PHE A 334 -20.28 -10.14 -11.28
#